data_AF-A0A0X8JRP7-F1
#
_entry.id   AF-A0A0X8JRP7-F1
#
_cell.length_a   1.000
_cell.length_b   1.000
_cell.length_c   1.000
_cell.angle_alpha   90.00
_cell.angle_beta   90.00
_cell.angle_gamma   90.00
#
_symmetry.space_group_name_H-M   'P 1'
#
loop_
_entity.id
_entity.type
_entity.pdbx_description
1 polymer ?
#
loop_
_entity_poly.entity_id
_entity_poly.type
_entity_poly.pdbx_seq_one_letter_code
_entity_poly.pdbx_strand_id
1 'polypeptide(L)'
;MKIEWNIVKKRGNYRPVLHYTAVLNEFERGLCLHAVRVMSTIPKPPEASWTFCWPGQNERGQWTPSVWYSLMTPSHKDGKLSDSLKLPWREDNTYPEVEASFAALRTAFEEALASALESAPLNNSGSLETSGTMRQVMAPAFMAQRILGAAGR
;
A
#
# COMPACT_ATOMS: atom_id res chain seq x y z
N MET A 1 8.21 6.46 1.38
CA MET A 1 8.35 5.08 0.90
C MET A 1 9.75 4.92 0.33
N LYS A 2 10.48 3.88 0.74
CA LYS A 2 11.80 3.54 0.18
C LYS A 2 11.64 2.40 -0.82
N ILE A 3 12.18 2.56 -2.03
CA ILE A 3 12.21 1.51 -3.06
C ILE A 3 13.68 1.20 -3.37
N GLU A 4 14.04 -0.07 -3.29
CA GLU A 4 15.33 -0.60 -3.71
C GLU A 4 15.10 -1.62 -4.82
N TRP A 5 15.96 -1.61 -5.84
CA TRP A 5 15.84 -2.54 -6.95
C TRP A 5 17.21 -2.92 -7.53
N ASN A 6 17.27 -4.10 -8.13
CA ASN A 6 18.43 -4.57 -8.88
C ASN A 6 18.00 -5.45 -10.06
N ILE A 7 18.74 -5.35 -11.17
CA ILE A 7 18.51 -6.18 -12.36
C ILE A 7 19.63 -7.21 -12.45
N VAL A 8 19.28 -8.48 -12.52
CA VAL A 8 20.23 -9.59 -12.61
C VAL A 8 20.01 -10.34 -13.92
N LYS A 9 21.09 -10.60 -14.66
CA LYS A 9 21.08 -11.39 -15.89
C LYS A 9 22.27 -12.34 -15.90
N LYS A 10 22.01 -13.63 -16.16
CA LYS A 10 23.06 -14.62 -16.40
C LYS A 10 23.59 -14.50 -17.82
N ARG A 11 24.86 -14.86 -18.04
CA ARG A 11 25.48 -14.88 -19.38
C ARG A 11 24.71 -15.81 -20.33
N GLY A 12 24.55 -15.39 -21.59
CA GLY A 12 23.90 -16.17 -22.64
C GLY A 12 22.50 -15.66 -22.96
N ASN A 13 21.59 -16.59 -23.27
CA ASN A 13 20.24 -16.29 -23.73
C ASN A 13 19.25 -16.03 -22.59
N TYR A 14 19.72 -15.89 -21.34
CA TYR A 14 18.83 -15.65 -20.19
C TYR A 14 18.23 -14.24 -20.23
N ARG A 15 16.96 -14.17 -19.85
CA ARG A 15 16.28 -12.88 -19.64
C ARG A 15 16.78 -12.23 -18.35
N PRO A 16 16.96 -10.91 -18.35
CA PRO A 16 17.14 -10.17 -17.11
C PRO A 16 15.89 -10.27 -16.23
N VAL A 17 16.14 -10.30 -14.92
CA VAL A 17 15.10 -10.28 -13.89
C VAL A 17 15.33 -9.05 -13.03
N LEU A 18 14.31 -8.19 -12.96
CA LEU A 18 14.24 -7.09 -12.01
C LEU A 18 13.73 -7.66 -10.69
N HIS A 19 14.51 -7.48 -9.63
CA HIS A 19 14.04 -7.69 -8.26
C HIS A 19 13.89 -6.32 -7.61
N TYR A 20 12.80 -6.12 -6.88
CA TYR A 20 12.60 -4.89 -6.14
C TYR A 20 11.94 -5.14 -4.80
N THR A 21 12.19 -4.22 -3.89
CA THR A 21 11.57 -4.17 -2.57
C THR A 21 11.15 -2.74 -2.27
N ALA A 22 9.87 -2.58 -1.93
CA ALA A 22 9.31 -1.33 -1.44
C ALA A 22 8.99 -1.47 0.05
N VAL A 23 9.36 -0.46 0.83
CA VAL A 23 9.15 -0.42 2.30
C VAL A 23 8.52 0.91 2.67
N LEU A 24 7.46 0.84 3.46
CA LEU A 24 6.84 1.99 4.11
C LEU A 24 7.49 2.20 5.47
N ASN A 25 7.75 3.46 5.84
CA ASN A 25 8.18 3.76 7.21
C ASN A 25 7.00 3.68 8.19
N GLU A 26 7.26 3.76 9.49
CA GLU A 26 6.22 3.64 10.52
C GLU A 26 5.16 4.73 10.42
N PHE A 27 5.57 5.96 10.08
CA PHE A 27 4.66 7.08 9.91
C PHE A 27 3.67 6.87 8.75
N GLU A 28 4.19 6.45 7.59
CA GLU A 28 3.43 6.12 6.39
C GLU A 28 2.45 4.97 6.64
N ARG A 29 2.87 3.97 7.42
CA ARG A 29 1.98 2.86 7.83
C ARG A 29 0.88 3.35 8.77
N GLY A 30 1.20 4.26 9.70
CA GLY A 30 0.25 4.83 10.65
C GLY A 30 -0.92 5.56 10.01
N LEU A 31 -0.73 6.10 8.79
CA LEU A 31 -1.77 6.79 8.03
C LEU A 31 -2.75 5.86 7.31
N CYS A 32 -2.57 4.54 7.43
CA CYS A 32 -3.54 3.53 6.96
C CYS A 32 -3.93 3.68 5.47
N LEU A 33 -2.98 4.06 4.62
CA LEU A 33 -3.21 4.22 3.19
C LEU A 33 -3.62 2.89 2.51
N HIS A 34 -4.47 2.99 1.49
CA HIS A 34 -4.68 1.89 0.56
C HIS A 34 -3.44 1.70 -0.33
N ALA A 35 -3.23 0.48 -0.84
CA ALA A 35 -2.13 0.23 -1.76
C ALA A 35 -2.36 1.01 -3.06
N VAL A 36 -1.41 1.88 -3.42
CA VAL A 36 -1.45 2.63 -4.66
C VAL A 36 -0.93 1.76 -5.78
N ARG A 37 -1.61 1.77 -6.92
CA ARG A 37 -1.26 1.00 -8.11
C ARG A 37 -1.05 1.93 -9.30
N VAL A 38 0.06 1.74 -10.01
CA VAL A 38 0.41 2.49 -11.21
C VAL A 38 0.67 1.52 -12.36
N MET A 39 0.24 1.90 -13.57
CA MET A 39 0.65 1.20 -14.79
C MET A 39 2.08 1.63 -15.12
N SER A 40 3.02 0.69 -15.10
CA SER A 40 4.42 1.00 -15.43
C SER A 40 4.62 1.15 -16.93
N THR A 41 5.75 1.71 -17.32
CA THR A 41 6.24 1.66 -18.69
C THR A 41 7.18 0.48 -18.93
N ILE A 42 7.31 -0.43 -17.96
CA ILE A 42 8.11 -1.65 -18.05
C ILE A 42 7.36 -2.68 -18.92
N PRO A 43 7.88 -3.02 -20.11
CA PRO A 43 7.21 -3.94 -20.99
C PRO A 43 7.28 -5.37 -20.46
N LYS A 44 6.16 -6.10 -20.56
CA LYS A 44 6.09 -7.52 -20.24
C LYS A 44 6.50 -8.34 -21.48
N PRO A 45 7.59 -9.11 -21.42
CA PRO A 45 8.00 -9.92 -22.56
C PRO A 45 6.95 -11.02 -22.86
N PRO A 46 6.82 -11.45 -24.14
CA PRO A 46 6.03 -12.61 -24.50
C PRO A 46 6.52 -13.85 -23.73
N GLU A 47 5.61 -14.74 -23.35
CA GLU A 47 5.94 -15.94 -22.58
C GLU A 47 6.78 -15.60 -21.33
N ALA A 48 6.31 -14.68 -20.49
CA ALA A 48 7.02 -14.26 -19.26
C ALA A 48 7.29 -15.41 -18.27
N SER A 49 6.73 -16.61 -18.49
CA SER A 49 7.10 -17.84 -17.78
C SER A 49 8.51 -18.34 -18.16
N TRP A 50 9.01 -18.02 -19.37
CA TRP A 50 10.33 -18.44 -19.84
C TRP A 50 11.44 -17.59 -19.21
N THR A 51 12.56 -18.23 -18.88
CA THR A 51 13.74 -17.58 -18.29
C THR A 51 14.79 -17.20 -19.33
N PHE A 52 14.55 -17.53 -20.60
CA PHE A 52 15.49 -17.31 -21.70
C PHE A 52 14.74 -16.87 -22.96
N CYS A 53 15.49 -16.32 -23.91
CA CYS A 53 15.04 -16.02 -25.25
C CYS A 53 16.18 -16.21 -26.25
N TRP A 54 15.97 -17.11 -27.23
CA TRP A 54 16.92 -17.32 -28.31
C TRP A 54 16.87 -16.17 -29.34
N PRO A 55 17.95 -15.94 -30.10
CA PRO A 55 17.94 -14.97 -31.19
C PRO A 55 16.83 -15.27 -32.22
N GLY A 56 16.17 -14.22 -32.73
CA GLY A 56 15.10 -14.36 -33.73
C GLY A 56 13.74 -14.76 -33.18
N GLN A 57 13.60 -14.93 -31.86
CA GLN A 57 12.33 -15.27 -31.21
C GLN A 57 11.86 -14.17 -30.26
N ASN A 58 10.55 -14.06 -30.07
CA ASN A 58 9.91 -13.15 -29.11
C ASN A 58 10.54 -11.74 -29.15
N GLU A 59 11.00 -11.24 -28.02
CA GLU A 59 11.62 -9.92 -27.90
C GLU A 59 12.94 -9.74 -28.66
N ARG A 60 13.55 -10.84 -29.12
CA ARG A 60 14.78 -10.85 -29.94
C ARG A 60 14.52 -11.06 -31.44
N GLY A 61 13.25 -11.01 -31.85
CA GLY A 61 12.82 -10.96 -33.25
C GLY A 61 12.20 -9.59 -33.58
N GLN A 62 11.24 -9.58 -34.50
CA GLN A 62 10.40 -8.40 -34.75
C GLN A 62 9.31 -8.34 -33.69
N TRP A 63 9.58 -7.66 -32.57
CA TRP A 63 8.64 -7.53 -31.45
C TRP A 63 8.40 -6.08 -31.06
N THR A 64 7.14 -5.77 -30.87
CA THR A 64 6.67 -4.51 -30.31
C THR A 64 5.95 -4.80 -28.99
N PRO A 65 6.31 -4.14 -27.87
CA PRO A 65 5.60 -4.28 -26.62
C PRO A 65 4.12 -3.92 -26.73
N SER A 66 3.24 -4.77 -26.20
CA SER A 66 1.79 -4.54 -26.16
C SER A 66 1.20 -4.63 -24.75
N VAL A 67 1.97 -5.13 -23.79
CA VAL A 67 1.56 -5.33 -22.40
C VAL A 67 2.64 -4.80 -21.48
N TRP A 68 2.23 -4.14 -20.41
CA TRP A 68 3.11 -3.58 -19.40
C TRP A 68 2.79 -4.14 -18.01
N TYR A 69 3.79 -4.14 -17.13
CA TYR A 69 3.57 -4.54 -15.75
C TYR A 69 2.82 -3.45 -14.98
N SER A 70 2.05 -3.88 -13.98
CA SER A 70 1.49 -2.96 -12.98
C SER A 70 2.34 -3.04 -11.72
N LEU A 71 2.73 -1.87 -11.21
CA LEU A 71 3.46 -1.76 -9.95
C LEU A 71 2.51 -1.32 -8.85
N MET A 72 2.78 -1.76 -7.63
CA MET A 72 1.92 -1.50 -6.48
C MET A 72 2.77 -1.20 -5.26
N THR A 73 2.30 -0.33 -4.39
CA THR A 73 2.93 -0.07 -3.09
C THR A 73 2.57 -1.19 -2.10
N PRO A 74 3.35 -1.34 -1.00
CA PRO A 74 2.96 -2.23 0.08
C PRO A 74 1.62 -1.81 0.70
N SER A 75 0.92 -2.77 1.31
CA SER A 75 -0.22 -2.47 2.17
C SER A 75 0.27 -1.83 3.50
N HIS A 76 -0.56 -1.02 4.16
CA HIS A 76 -0.22 -0.48 5.48
C HIS A 76 -0.01 -1.59 6.53
N LYS A 77 -0.70 -2.75 6.36
CA LYS A 77 -0.59 -3.90 7.26
C LYS A 77 0.79 -4.53 7.18
N ASP A 78 1.23 -4.87 5.97
CA ASP A 78 2.50 -5.56 5.75
C ASP A 78 3.68 -4.60 5.86
N GLY A 79 3.52 -3.36 5.37
CA GLY A 79 4.57 -2.34 5.35
C GLY A 79 5.75 -2.62 4.41
N LYS A 80 5.80 -3.80 3.79
CA LYS A 80 6.83 -4.23 2.86
C LYS A 80 6.25 -5.06 1.72
N LEU A 81 6.74 -4.83 0.51
CA LEU A 81 6.45 -5.64 -0.68
C LEU A 81 7.78 -5.96 -1.36
N SER A 82 7.99 -7.25 -1.67
CA SER A 82 9.12 -7.71 -2.47
C SER A 82 8.57 -8.52 -3.63
N ASP A 83 9.00 -8.20 -4.86
CA ASP A 83 8.55 -8.88 -6.07
C ASP A 83 9.66 -8.93 -7.13
N SER A 84 9.44 -9.74 -8.17
CA SER A 84 10.37 -9.90 -9.28
C SER A 84 9.64 -9.92 -10.63
N LEU A 85 10.16 -9.16 -11.58
CA LEU A 85 9.61 -9.02 -12.93
C LEU A 85 10.64 -9.48 -13.96
N LYS A 86 10.19 -10.22 -14.98
CA LYS A 86 11.07 -10.54 -16.11
C LYS A 86 11.06 -9.41 -17.11
N LEU A 87 12.25 -8.96 -17.47
CA LEU A 87 12.45 -7.91 -18.45
C LEU A 87 12.72 -8.54 -19.82
N PRO A 88 12.38 -7.86 -20.93
CA PRO A 88 12.80 -8.30 -22.25
C PRO A 88 14.32 -8.30 -22.34
N TRP A 89 14.86 -9.31 -23.02
CA TRP A 89 16.25 -9.31 -23.42
C TRP A 89 16.55 -8.09 -24.33
N ARG A 90 17.61 -7.35 -24.00
CA ARG A 90 18.18 -6.30 -24.84
C ARG A 90 19.69 -6.53 -24.99
N GLU A 91 20.25 -5.98 -26.05
CA GLU A 91 21.68 -6.09 -26.36
C GLU A 91 22.52 -5.17 -25.46
N ASP A 92 22.05 -3.94 -25.26
CA ASP A 92 22.68 -2.90 -24.44
C ASP A 92 22.46 -3.10 -22.93
N ASN A 93 21.53 -3.96 -22.53
CA ASN A 93 21.10 -4.19 -21.14
C ASN A 93 20.67 -2.91 -20.39
N THR A 94 20.17 -1.91 -21.11
CA THR A 94 19.67 -0.68 -20.49
C THR A 94 18.16 -0.75 -20.29
N TYR A 95 17.69 -0.24 -19.14
CA TYR A 95 16.29 -0.29 -18.74
C TYR A 95 15.85 1.02 -18.03
N PRO A 96 15.94 2.18 -18.71
CA PRO A 96 15.59 3.47 -18.10
C PRO A 96 14.13 3.53 -17.62
N GLU A 97 13.24 2.76 -18.24
CA GLU A 97 11.83 2.69 -17.87
C GLU A 97 11.60 2.13 -16.46
N VAL A 98 12.56 1.38 -15.90
CA VAL A 98 12.45 0.81 -14.55
C VAL A 98 12.49 1.91 -13.50
N GLU A 99 13.51 2.76 -13.55
CA GLU A 99 13.65 3.88 -12.62
C GLU A 99 12.52 4.89 -12.80
N ALA A 100 12.17 5.22 -14.05
CA ALA A 100 11.06 6.12 -14.35
C ALA A 100 9.72 5.59 -13.79
N SER A 101 9.47 4.28 -13.89
CA SER A 101 8.26 3.66 -13.36
C SER A 101 8.20 3.65 -11.83
N PHE A 102 9.34 3.42 -11.16
CA PHE A 102 9.39 3.52 -9.70
C PHE A 102 9.27 4.96 -9.20
N ALA A 103 9.83 5.93 -9.93
CA ALA A 103 9.63 7.35 -9.65
C ALA A 103 8.15 7.73 -9.74
N ALA A 104 7.46 7.29 -10.81
CA ALA A 104 6.02 7.51 -10.96
C ALA A 104 5.20 6.85 -9.84
N LEU A 105 5.54 5.62 -9.43
CA LEU A 105 4.91 4.96 -8.29
C LEU A 105 5.10 5.75 -6.99
N ARG A 106 6.31 6.28 -6.76
CA ARG A 106 6.62 7.10 -5.59
C ARG A 106 5.80 8.40 -5.59
N THR A 107 5.75 9.11 -6.72
CA THR A 107 4.94 10.33 -6.84
C THR A 107 3.46 10.07 -6.57
N ALA A 108 2.87 9.02 -7.16
CA ALA A 108 1.48 8.65 -6.91
C ALA A 108 1.23 8.29 -5.43
N PHE A 109 2.20 7.67 -4.76
CA PHE A 109 2.12 7.40 -3.33
C PHE A 109 2.21 8.68 -2.49
N GLU A 110 3.11 9.61 -2.84
CA GLU A 110 3.28 10.90 -2.16
C GLU A 110 2.02 11.78 -2.28
N GLU A 111 1.32 11.73 -3.41
CA GLU A 111 0.03 12.40 -3.59
C GLU A 111 -1.05 11.82 -2.66
N ALA A 112 -1.15 10.48 -2.58
CA ALA A 112 -2.06 9.82 -1.66
C ALA A 112 -1.71 10.11 -0.18
N LEU A 113 -0.42 10.17 0.13
CA LEU A 113 0.09 10.53 1.46
C LEU A 113 -0.30 11.96 1.82
N ALA A 114 -0.13 12.93 0.91
CA ALA A 114 -0.53 14.31 1.11
C ALA A 114 -2.02 14.44 1.41
N SER A 115 -2.87 13.74 0.63
CA SER A 115 -4.32 13.73 0.87
C SER A 115 -4.70 13.14 2.24
N ALA A 116 -4.04 12.06 2.67
CA ALA A 116 -4.31 11.49 3.99
C ALA A 116 -3.87 12.40 5.14
N LEU A 117 -2.81 13.19 4.95
CA LEU A 117 -2.33 14.15 5.95
C LEU A 117 -3.31 15.31 6.18
N GLU A 118 -4.17 15.62 5.22
CA GLU A 118 -5.23 16.62 5.39
C GLU A 118 -6.35 16.14 6.33
N SER A 119 -6.46 14.82 6.57
CA SER A 119 -7.42 14.24 7.50
C SER A 119 -6.93 14.38 8.95
N ALA A 120 -7.35 15.46 9.61
CA ALA A 120 -6.93 15.74 10.98
C ALA A 120 -7.48 14.68 11.99
N PRO A 121 -6.67 14.28 12.99
CA PRO A 121 -7.14 13.38 14.03
C PRO A 121 -8.25 14.05 14.88
N LEU A 122 -9.27 13.28 15.24
CA LEU A 122 -10.35 13.72 16.14
C LEU A 122 -10.30 12.92 17.43
N ASN A 123 -10.21 13.61 18.56
CA ASN A 123 -10.39 13.02 19.88
C ASN A 123 -11.47 13.81 20.63
N ASN A 124 -12.71 13.33 20.53
CA ASN A 124 -13.87 13.95 21.18
C ASN A 124 -14.40 13.01 22.27
N SER A 125 -14.39 13.49 23.51
CA SER A 125 -14.94 12.79 24.67
C SER A 125 -16.16 13.53 25.20
N GLY A 126 -17.27 12.84 25.37
CA GLY A 126 -18.48 13.37 25.98
C GLY A 126 -18.92 12.53 27.18
N SER A 127 -19.54 13.17 28.17
CA SER A 127 -20.23 12.51 29.26
C SER A 127 -21.60 13.14 29.40
N LEU A 128 -22.66 12.32 29.49
CA LEU A 128 -24.03 12.76 29.68
C LEU A 128 -24.52 12.20 31.01
N GLU A 129 -24.87 13.10 31.91
CA GLU A 129 -25.56 12.74 33.14
C GLU A 129 -27.06 12.98 33.03
N THR A 130 -27.81 12.34 33.91
CA THR A 130 -29.23 12.58 34.09
C THR A 130 -29.48 14.07 34.23
N SER A 131 -30.39 14.60 33.41
CA SER A 131 -30.72 16.02 33.44
C SER A 131 -31.12 16.45 34.84
N GLY A 132 -30.82 17.70 35.22
CA GLY A 132 -31.22 18.22 36.53
C GLY A 132 -32.72 18.06 36.79
N THR A 133 -33.53 18.21 35.74
CA THR A 133 -34.98 18.00 35.78
C THR A 133 -35.36 16.56 36.11
N MET A 134 -34.72 15.57 35.47
CA MET A 134 -35.01 14.16 35.75
C MET A 134 -34.47 13.72 37.12
N ARG A 135 -33.35 14.28 37.57
CA ARG A 135 -32.86 14.07 38.95
C ARG A 135 -33.85 14.55 40.00
N GLN A 136 -34.52 15.69 39.78
CA GLN A 136 -35.53 16.20 40.68
C GLN A 136 -36.78 15.30 40.73
N VAL A 137 -37.20 14.75 39.59
CA VAL A 137 -38.31 13.79 39.53
C VAL A 137 -37.97 12.46 40.22
N MET A 138 -36.73 12.00 40.10
CA MET A 138 -36.29 10.71 40.66
C MET A 138 -35.92 10.77 42.15
N ALA A 139 -35.50 11.93 42.65
CA ALA A 139 -35.02 12.08 44.03
C ALA A 139 -36.04 11.60 45.11
N PRO A 140 -37.35 11.91 45.02
CA PRO A 140 -38.33 11.43 46.01
C PRO A 140 -38.48 9.91 45.99
N ALA A 141 -38.50 9.30 44.80
CA ALA A 141 -38.63 7.84 44.63
C ALA A 141 -37.41 7.09 45.21
N PHE A 142 -36.20 7.62 45.01
CA PHE A 142 -34.98 7.07 45.59
C PHE A 142 -34.94 7.19 47.12
N MET A 143 -35.41 8.32 47.67
CA MET A 143 -35.49 8.52 49.13
C MET A 143 -36.49 7.55 49.78
N ALA A 144 -37.66 7.35 49.18
CA ALA A 144 -38.65 6.40 49.66
C ALA A 144 -38.11 4.96 49.69
N GLN A 145 -37.38 4.54 48.65
CA GLN A 145 -36.72 3.23 48.61
C GLN A 145 -35.67 3.06 49.71
N ARG A 146 -34.85 4.07 50.00
CA ARG A 146 -33.85 3.98 51.08
C ARG A 146 -34.49 3.90 52.47
N ILE A 147 -35.57 4.65 52.71
CA ILE A 147 -36.29 4.60 54.00
C ILE A 147 -36.91 3.22 54.21
N LEU A 148 -37.58 2.66 53.19
CA LEU A 148 -38.16 1.32 53.28
C LEU A 148 -37.09 0.24 53.50
N GLY A 149 -35.96 0.32 52.81
CA GLY A 149 -34.85 -0.64 52.97
C GLY A 149 -34.11 -0.54 54.31
N ALA A 150 -34.11 0.63 54.95
CA ALA A 150 -33.51 0.84 56.27
C ALA A 150 -34.45 0.41 57.42
N ALA A 151 -35.76 0.52 57.23
CA ALA A 151 -36.78 0.11 58.19
C ALA A 151 -37.09 -1.40 58.17
N GLY A 152 -36.65 -2.12 57.12
CA GLY A 152 -36.82 -3.56 56.95
C GLY A 152 -35.64 -4.43 57.45
N ARG A 153 -34.71 -3.86 58.23
CA ARG A 153 -33.69 -4.59 59.00
C ARG A 153 -33.99 -4.47 60.48
#